data_AF-A0A358KMA8-F1
#
_entry.id   AF-A0A358KMA8-F1
#
_cell.length_a   1.000
_cell.length_b   1.000
_cell.length_c   1.000
_cell.angle_alpha   90.00
_cell.angle_beta   90.00
_cell.angle_gamma   90.00
#
_symmetry.space_group_name_H-M   'P 1'
#
loop_
_entity.id
_entity.type
_entity.pdbx_description
1 polymer ?
#
loop_
_entity_poly.entity_id
_entity_poly.type
_entity_poly.pdbx_seq_one_letter_code
_entity_poly.pdbx_strand_id
1 'polypeptide(L)'
;MGFDLDFSQLQGLSPLAQQWWVFTHGGWIIVLLIGLPLWFVERLRRKRVAYINNTPYVLLAVDVPKETEQSPKAVESIFTAVAGSHTTHNKYKTYWVGKYQEPFSFEIVSLGGYIQFFMRVPEKNRDLIEAAIYAQYPDANIVESEDYVNRIPDNFDTDEYDLWGTELILENKEVYPIRTYVEFEHQASEDFKDPMASMLELLSRIHPDEDVWMQILITPTDDKWKEAGYQEVKRLVEGKPPTKPGLWSGISSGLINTIRLMADSLVTYTEEEQSAATSEVVVPRVLKLTPGQRDVIEAIERKISKIGF
;
A
#
# COMPACT_ATOMS: atom_id res chain seq x y z
N MET A 1 42.09 5.09 -14.47
CA MET A 1 42.11 6.54 -14.74
C MET A 1 41.47 7.21 -13.54
N GLY A 2 42.27 7.87 -12.69
CA GLY A 2 41.74 8.67 -11.60
C GLY A 2 41.11 9.93 -12.16
N PHE A 3 39.87 10.23 -11.76
CA PHE A 3 39.26 11.52 -12.02
C PHE A 3 39.81 12.51 -10.98
N ASP A 4 40.95 13.13 -11.24
CA ASP A 4 41.43 14.26 -10.43
C ASP A 4 40.65 15.51 -10.85
N LEU A 5 39.65 15.87 -10.04
CA LEU A 5 38.88 17.11 -10.20
C LEU A 5 39.66 18.25 -9.54
N ASP A 6 40.45 18.97 -10.33
CA ASP A 6 41.16 20.16 -9.87
C ASP A 6 40.22 21.39 -9.89
N PHE A 7 39.60 21.68 -8.75
CA PHE A 7 38.66 22.80 -8.59
C PHE A 7 39.34 24.18 -8.57
N SER A 8 40.68 24.26 -8.62
CA SER A 8 41.40 25.55 -8.65
C SER A 8 41.08 26.37 -9.90
N GLN A 9 40.73 25.71 -11.02
CA GLN A 9 40.36 26.34 -12.29
C GLN A 9 38.99 27.03 -12.29
N LEU A 10 38.18 26.82 -11.24
CA LEU A 10 36.87 27.46 -11.09
C LEU A 10 36.95 28.86 -10.48
N GLN A 11 38.08 29.21 -9.83
CA GLN A 11 38.28 30.51 -9.22
C GLN A 11 38.49 31.58 -10.31
N GLY A 12 37.50 32.48 -10.46
CA GLY A 12 37.56 33.61 -11.40
C GLY A 12 36.71 33.46 -12.67
N LEU A 13 36.06 32.31 -12.89
CA LEU A 13 35.10 32.12 -13.98
C LEU A 13 33.72 32.71 -13.63
N SER A 14 32.95 33.12 -14.64
CA SER A 14 31.54 33.52 -14.44
C SER A 14 30.69 32.33 -13.96
N PRO A 15 29.58 32.56 -13.23
CA PRO A 15 28.76 31.47 -12.69
C PRO A 15 28.31 30.45 -13.75
N LEU A 16 27.99 30.91 -14.97
CA LEU A 16 27.60 30.04 -16.08
C LEU A 16 28.77 29.19 -16.61
N ALA A 17 29.98 29.75 -16.66
CA ALA A 17 31.18 29.03 -17.07
C ALA A 17 31.60 27.97 -16.04
N GLN A 18 31.41 28.25 -14.75
CA GLN A 18 31.61 27.27 -13.67
C GLN A 18 30.63 26.10 -13.79
N GLN A 19 29.34 26.37 -14.05
CA GLN A 19 28.33 25.34 -14.29
C GLN A 19 28.65 24.47 -15.52
N TRP A 20 29.11 25.08 -16.62
CA TRP A 20 29.52 24.37 -17.83
C TRP A 20 30.76 23.50 -17.62
N TRP A 21 31.76 23.99 -16.88
CA TRP A 21 32.96 23.22 -16.53
C TRP A 21 32.60 22.00 -15.69
N VAL A 22 31.78 22.18 -14.66
CA VAL A 22 31.27 21.07 -13.83
C VAL A 22 30.48 20.08 -14.67
N PHE A 23 29.62 20.56 -15.58
CA PHE A 23 28.84 19.70 -16.46
C PHE A 23 29.73 18.83 -17.35
N THR A 24 30.75 19.41 -18.00
CA THR A 24 31.66 18.69 -18.91
C THR A 24 32.61 17.71 -18.18
N HIS A 25 33.01 18.02 -16.94
CA HIS A 25 33.93 17.19 -16.13
C HIS A 25 33.21 16.13 -15.27
N GLY A 26 32.01 15.70 -15.68
CA GLY A 26 31.30 14.58 -15.05
C GLY A 26 30.05 14.96 -14.25
N GLY A 27 29.73 16.25 -14.12
CA GLY A 27 28.46 16.70 -13.55
C GLY A 27 27.23 16.18 -14.31
N TRP A 28 27.37 15.91 -15.61
CA TRP A 28 26.34 15.24 -16.41
C TRP A 28 25.95 13.84 -15.86
N ILE A 29 26.87 13.13 -15.19
CA ILE A 29 26.59 11.82 -14.60
C ILE A 29 25.60 11.95 -13.45
N ILE A 30 25.74 12.99 -12.61
CA ILE A 30 24.81 13.26 -11.50
C ILE A 30 23.43 13.61 -12.05
N VAL A 31 23.38 14.43 -13.10
CA VAL A 31 22.12 14.78 -13.79
C VAL A 31 21.45 13.56 -14.38
N LEU A 32 22.19 12.61 -14.95
CA LEU A 32 21.60 11.36 -15.45
C LEU A 32 21.17 10.43 -14.32
N LEU A 33 21.98 10.27 -13.27
CA LEU A 33 21.68 9.38 -12.14
C LEU A 33 20.44 9.82 -11.36
N ILE A 34 20.19 11.12 -11.21
CA ILE A 34 19.03 11.65 -10.49
C ILE A 34 17.89 12.00 -11.45
N GLY A 35 18.22 12.68 -12.56
CA GLY A 35 17.23 13.20 -13.50
C GLY A 35 16.53 12.11 -14.30
N LEU A 36 17.21 11.03 -14.69
CA LEU A 36 16.57 9.95 -15.45
C LEU A 36 15.54 9.17 -14.62
N PRO A 37 15.81 8.77 -13.35
CA PRO A 37 14.78 8.21 -12.48
C PRO A 37 13.62 9.17 -12.22
N LEU A 38 13.88 10.45 -11.93
CA LEU A 38 12.83 11.45 -11.72
C LEU A 38 11.95 11.61 -12.97
N TRP A 39 12.58 11.75 -14.14
CA TRP A 39 11.87 11.81 -15.41
C TRP A 39 11.03 10.55 -15.66
N PHE A 40 11.58 9.37 -15.38
CA PHE A 40 10.87 8.11 -15.56
C PHE A 40 9.65 8.01 -14.62
N VAL A 41 9.80 8.39 -13.35
CA VAL A 41 8.71 8.42 -12.36
C VAL A 41 7.63 9.41 -12.77
N GLU A 42 8.01 10.64 -13.15
CA GLU A 42 7.06 11.68 -13.55
C GLU A 42 6.35 11.33 -14.85
N ARG A 43 7.07 10.78 -15.83
CA ARG A 43 6.48 10.22 -17.06
C ARG A 43 5.47 9.13 -16.73
N LEU A 44 5.83 8.20 -15.85
CA LEU A 44 4.95 7.08 -15.46
C LEU A 44 3.70 7.59 -14.73
N ARG A 45 3.86 8.56 -13.82
CA ARG A 45 2.76 9.25 -13.14
C ARG A 45 1.80 9.88 -14.16
N ARG A 46 2.30 10.64 -15.13
CA ARG A 46 1.47 11.24 -16.20
C ARG A 46 0.71 10.20 -17.01
N LYS A 47 1.37 9.09 -17.36
CA LYS A 47 0.72 8.00 -18.10
C LYS A 47 -0.36 7.30 -17.27
N ARG A 48 -0.14 7.10 -15.97
CA ARG A 48 -1.14 6.53 -15.06
C ARG A 48 -2.34 7.46 -14.86
N VAL A 49 -2.12 8.75 -14.65
CA VAL A 49 -3.19 9.75 -14.55
C VAL A 49 -4.01 9.77 -15.84
N ALA A 50 -3.35 9.78 -17.00
CA ALA A 50 -4.04 9.69 -18.28
C ALA A 50 -4.82 8.37 -18.43
N TYR A 51 -4.30 7.25 -17.94
CA TYR A 51 -5.03 5.97 -17.95
C TYR A 51 -6.30 6.03 -17.08
N ILE A 52 -6.17 6.54 -15.85
CA ILE A 52 -7.30 6.66 -14.91
C ILE A 52 -8.38 7.59 -15.47
N ASN A 53 -7.99 8.76 -16.01
CA ASN A 53 -8.94 9.73 -16.58
C ASN A 53 -9.66 9.21 -17.84
N ASN A 54 -9.05 8.27 -18.58
CA ASN A 54 -9.67 7.66 -19.76
C ASN A 54 -10.41 6.36 -19.43
N THR A 55 -10.36 5.89 -18.19
CA THR A 55 -11.10 4.70 -17.75
C THR A 55 -12.49 5.17 -17.31
N PRO A 56 -13.58 4.65 -17.91
CA PRO A 56 -14.91 5.02 -17.46
C PRO A 56 -15.20 4.41 -16.08
N TYR A 57 -15.72 5.26 -15.20
CA TYR A 57 -16.21 4.88 -13.88
C TYR A 57 -17.68 5.23 -13.79
N VAL A 58 -18.42 4.43 -13.04
CA VAL A 58 -19.81 4.71 -12.65
C VAL A 58 -19.86 4.89 -11.14
N LEU A 59 -20.71 5.81 -10.68
CA LEU A 59 -20.98 6.03 -9.27
C LEU A 59 -22.33 5.39 -8.93
N LEU A 60 -22.31 4.42 -8.03
CA LEU A 60 -23.49 3.67 -7.61
C LEU A 60 -23.89 4.14 -6.21
N ALA A 61 -25.11 4.67 -6.07
CA ALA A 61 -25.76 4.87 -4.78
C ALA A 61 -26.36 3.53 -4.33
N VAL A 62 -26.05 3.12 -3.11
CA VAL A 62 -26.51 1.84 -2.55
C VAL A 62 -27.39 2.11 -1.32
N ASP A 63 -28.67 1.76 -1.42
CA ASP A 63 -29.63 1.87 -0.33
C ASP A 63 -30.03 0.46 0.14
N VAL A 64 -29.77 0.16 1.40
CA VAL A 64 -30.15 -1.13 2.01
C VAL A 64 -31.35 -0.91 2.94
N PRO A 65 -32.45 -1.66 2.79
CA PRO A 65 -33.58 -1.61 3.72
C PRO A 65 -33.16 -1.94 5.16
N LYS A 66 -33.75 -1.24 6.13
CA LYS A 66 -33.41 -1.39 7.56
C LYS A 66 -33.75 -2.78 8.14
N GLU A 67 -34.62 -3.53 7.48
CA GLU A 67 -35.05 -4.86 7.93
C GLU A 67 -34.03 -5.95 7.59
N THR A 68 -32.99 -5.63 6.81
CA THR A 68 -31.97 -6.58 6.39
C THR A 68 -30.89 -6.72 7.46
N GLU A 69 -31.09 -7.65 8.39
CA GLU A 69 -30.06 -8.03 9.36
C GLU A 69 -28.99 -8.90 8.69
N GLN A 70 -27.86 -8.29 8.32
CA GLN A 70 -26.69 -9.01 7.84
C GLN A 70 -25.49 -8.73 8.72
N SER A 71 -24.73 -9.79 9.01
CA SER A 71 -23.47 -9.65 9.74
C SER A 71 -22.42 -8.90 8.90
N PRO A 72 -21.48 -8.16 9.51
CA PRO A 72 -20.35 -7.54 8.79
C PRO A 72 -19.54 -8.54 7.95
N LYS A 73 -19.57 -9.83 8.32
CA LYS A 73 -18.96 -10.92 7.56
C LYS A 73 -19.56 -11.11 6.17
N ALA A 74 -20.84 -10.78 5.96
CA ALA A 74 -21.47 -10.79 4.64
C ALA A 74 -20.75 -9.81 3.68
N VAL A 75 -20.36 -8.64 4.20
CA VAL A 75 -19.63 -7.60 3.44
C VAL A 75 -18.22 -8.06 3.04
N GLU A 76 -17.57 -8.95 3.80
CA GLU A 76 -16.28 -9.54 3.38
C GLU A 76 -16.39 -10.29 2.03
N SER A 77 -17.55 -10.87 1.74
CA SER A 77 -17.80 -11.52 0.45
C SER A 77 -17.85 -10.51 -0.71
N ILE A 78 -18.33 -9.29 -0.45
CA ILE A 78 -18.34 -8.21 -1.45
C ILE A 78 -16.90 -7.78 -1.77
N PHE A 79 -16.07 -7.58 -0.75
CA PHE A 79 -14.64 -7.28 -0.96
C PHE A 79 -13.87 -8.44 -1.61
N THR A 80 -14.31 -9.68 -1.40
CA THR A 80 -13.76 -10.83 -2.13
C THR A 80 -14.06 -10.75 -3.63
N ALA A 81 -15.25 -10.28 -4.02
CA ALA A 81 -15.58 -10.01 -5.43
C ALA A 81 -14.72 -8.88 -6.02
N VAL A 82 -14.46 -7.82 -5.24
CA VAL A 82 -13.53 -6.74 -5.61
C VAL A 82 -12.14 -7.32 -5.85
N ALA A 83 -11.62 -8.15 -4.95
CA ALA A 83 -10.32 -8.82 -5.11
C ALA A 83 -10.27 -9.68 -6.40
N GLY A 84 -11.38 -10.34 -6.74
CA GLY A 84 -11.54 -11.12 -7.97
C GLY A 84 -11.42 -10.31 -9.27
N SER A 85 -11.57 -8.98 -9.21
CA SER A 85 -11.35 -8.07 -10.35
C SER A 85 -9.86 -7.76 -10.62
N HIS A 86 -8.94 -8.33 -9.83
CA HIS A 86 -7.51 -8.15 -10.01
C HIS A 86 -7.06 -8.57 -11.41
N THR A 87 -6.38 -7.65 -12.10
CA THR A 87 -5.89 -7.85 -13.46
C THR A 87 -4.37 -7.78 -13.48
N THR A 88 -3.73 -8.89 -13.86
CA THR A 88 -2.27 -8.93 -14.02
C THR A 88 -1.85 -8.23 -15.31
N HIS A 89 -1.05 -7.17 -15.17
CA HIS A 89 -0.53 -6.40 -16.28
C HIS A 89 0.92 -6.82 -16.63
N ASN A 90 1.21 -6.97 -17.93
CA ASN A 90 2.60 -7.15 -18.38
C ASN A 90 3.43 -5.89 -18.08
N LYS A 91 4.71 -6.05 -17.72
CA LYS A 91 5.69 -4.95 -17.51
C LYS A 91 5.64 -3.90 -18.62
N TYR A 92 5.45 -4.31 -19.88
CA TYR A 92 5.28 -3.35 -20.98
C TYR A 92 4.05 -2.47 -20.79
N LYS A 93 2.88 -3.07 -20.52
CA LYS A 93 1.63 -2.33 -20.28
C LYS A 93 1.74 -1.43 -19.04
N THR A 94 2.40 -1.90 -17.98
CA THR A 94 2.56 -1.13 -16.75
C THR A 94 3.49 0.07 -16.91
N TYR A 95 4.68 -0.12 -17.48
CA TYR A 95 5.71 0.94 -17.53
C TYR A 95 5.68 1.80 -18.80
N TRP A 96 5.29 1.23 -19.94
CA TRP A 96 5.26 1.97 -21.21
C TRP A 96 3.90 2.58 -21.52
N VAL A 97 2.81 1.81 -21.30
CA VAL A 97 1.44 2.29 -21.52
C VAL A 97 0.90 3.03 -20.30
N GLY A 98 1.37 2.67 -19.09
CA GLY A 98 0.88 3.25 -17.84
C GLY A 98 -0.37 2.57 -17.30
N LYS A 99 -0.72 1.38 -17.80
CA LYS A 99 -1.82 0.60 -17.24
C LYS A 99 -1.54 0.29 -15.76
N TYR A 100 -2.53 0.55 -14.94
CA TYR A 100 -2.50 0.34 -13.50
C TYR A 100 -3.77 -0.39 -13.10
N GLN A 101 -3.73 -1.10 -11.97
CA GLN A 101 -4.92 -1.76 -11.45
C GLN A 101 -5.96 -0.69 -11.13
N GLU A 102 -7.18 -0.85 -11.63
CA GLU A 102 -8.23 0.13 -11.37
C GLU A 102 -8.67 0.07 -9.89
N PRO A 103 -8.64 1.21 -9.16
CA PRO A 103 -9.14 1.28 -7.80
C PRO A 103 -10.67 1.31 -7.76
N PHE A 104 -11.22 0.83 -6.66
CA PHE A 104 -12.61 0.97 -6.26
C PHE A 104 -12.66 2.00 -5.14
N SER A 105 -13.75 2.77 -5.09
CA SER A 105 -13.98 3.71 -4.01
C SER A 105 -15.24 3.34 -3.25
N PHE A 106 -15.15 3.29 -1.93
CA PHE A 106 -16.28 3.12 -1.02
C PHE A 106 -16.44 4.41 -0.23
N GLU A 107 -17.59 5.03 -0.34
CA GLU A 107 -17.79 6.39 0.10
C GLU A 107 -18.99 6.51 1.03
N ILE A 108 -18.81 7.26 2.10
CA ILE A 108 -19.86 7.67 3.03
C ILE A 108 -19.93 9.18 2.92
N VAL A 109 -21.05 9.66 2.39
CA VAL A 109 -21.23 11.07 2.05
C VAL A 109 -22.43 11.59 2.82
N SER A 110 -22.21 12.64 3.62
CA SER A 110 -23.29 13.37 4.28
C SER A 110 -23.50 14.70 3.60
N LEU A 111 -24.73 14.94 3.14
CA LEU A 111 -25.13 16.14 2.43
C LEU A 111 -26.18 16.85 3.26
N GLY A 112 -25.79 17.90 3.99
CA GLY A 112 -26.69 18.59 4.90
C GLY A 112 -27.33 17.68 5.97
N GLY A 113 -26.61 16.64 6.40
CA GLY A 113 -27.08 15.64 7.36
C GLY A 113 -27.74 14.39 6.74
N TYR A 114 -27.99 14.39 5.42
CA TYR A 114 -28.46 13.20 4.72
C TYR A 114 -27.30 12.29 4.33
N ILE A 115 -27.23 11.10 4.93
CA ILE A 115 -26.15 10.14 4.68
C ILE A 115 -26.52 9.23 3.51
N GLN A 116 -25.63 9.19 2.52
CA GLN A 116 -25.71 8.28 1.37
C GLN A 116 -24.42 7.47 1.27
N PHE A 117 -24.56 6.17 0.99
CA PHE A 117 -23.44 5.30 0.66
C PHE A 117 -23.27 5.25 -0.86
N PHE A 118 -22.04 5.52 -1.31
CA PHE A 118 -21.67 5.45 -2.71
C PHE A 118 -20.56 4.44 -2.93
N MET A 119 -20.54 3.87 -4.13
CA MET A 119 -19.45 3.07 -4.62
C MET A 119 -19.05 3.52 -6.03
N ARG A 120 -17.81 3.97 -6.18
CA ARG A 120 -17.25 4.30 -7.49
C ARG A 120 -16.51 3.10 -8.04
N VAL A 121 -17.00 2.55 -9.15
CA VAL A 121 -16.49 1.31 -9.73
C VAL A 121 -16.13 1.49 -11.20
N PRO A 122 -15.09 0.81 -11.71
CA PRO A 122 -14.83 0.76 -13.14
C PRO A 122 -16.06 0.19 -13.86
N GLU A 123 -16.50 0.80 -14.95
CA GLU A 123 -17.74 0.40 -15.66
C GLU A 123 -17.74 -1.09 -16.03
N LYS A 124 -16.58 -1.62 -16.46
CA LYS A 124 -16.37 -3.04 -16.79
C LYS A 124 -16.64 -4.01 -15.62
N ASN A 125 -16.63 -3.51 -14.38
CA ASN A 125 -16.81 -4.29 -13.16
C ASN A 125 -18.17 -4.04 -12.49
N ARG A 126 -19.02 -3.17 -13.04
CA ARG A 126 -20.35 -2.86 -12.50
C ARG A 126 -21.16 -4.11 -12.20
N ASP A 127 -21.39 -4.97 -13.20
CA ASP A 127 -22.22 -6.17 -13.06
C ASP A 127 -21.70 -7.14 -11.98
N LEU A 128 -20.36 -7.26 -11.86
CA LEU A 128 -19.73 -8.11 -10.85
C LEU A 128 -20.04 -7.61 -9.44
N ILE A 129 -19.95 -6.29 -9.24
CA ILE A 129 -20.18 -5.66 -7.94
C ILE A 129 -21.66 -5.64 -7.59
N GLU A 130 -22.54 -5.29 -8.53
CA GLU A 130 -23.99 -5.35 -8.32
C GLU A 130 -24.42 -6.76 -7.92
N ALA A 131 -23.95 -7.79 -8.65
CA ALA A 131 -24.23 -9.18 -8.30
C ALA A 131 -23.70 -9.57 -6.92
N ALA A 132 -22.52 -9.08 -6.52
CA ALA A 132 -21.95 -9.34 -5.20
C ALA A 132 -22.76 -8.67 -4.08
N ILE A 133 -23.27 -7.46 -4.30
CA ILE A 133 -24.15 -6.76 -3.35
C ILE A 133 -25.48 -7.50 -3.25
N TYR A 134 -26.16 -7.77 -4.36
CA TYR A 134 -27.45 -8.48 -4.36
C TYR A 134 -27.38 -9.88 -3.75
N ALA A 135 -26.22 -10.56 -3.83
CA ALA A 135 -26.03 -11.86 -3.19
C ALA A 135 -26.09 -11.80 -1.66
N GLN A 136 -25.70 -10.67 -1.06
CA GLN A 136 -25.70 -10.46 0.40
C GLN A 136 -26.91 -9.63 0.87
N TYR A 137 -27.36 -8.72 0.01
CA TYR A 137 -28.46 -7.80 0.24
C TYR A 137 -29.44 -7.86 -0.95
N PRO A 138 -30.29 -8.89 -1.05
CA PRO A 138 -31.20 -9.08 -2.19
C PRO A 138 -32.17 -7.91 -2.39
N ASP A 139 -32.56 -7.25 -1.29
CA ASP A 139 -33.49 -6.12 -1.28
C ASP A 139 -32.78 -4.75 -1.39
N ALA A 140 -31.46 -4.73 -1.61
CA ALA A 140 -30.73 -3.47 -1.82
C ALA A 140 -31.23 -2.79 -3.10
N ASN A 141 -31.38 -1.47 -3.05
CA ASN A 141 -31.63 -0.66 -4.22
C ASN A 141 -30.31 -0.02 -4.68
N ILE A 142 -29.85 -0.37 -5.88
CA ILE A 142 -28.62 0.16 -6.47
C ILE A 142 -29.00 1.04 -7.65
N VAL A 143 -28.66 2.33 -7.58
CA VAL A 143 -28.97 3.31 -8.61
C VAL A 143 -27.69 4.02 -9.05
N GLU A 144 -27.53 4.22 -10.36
CA GLU A 144 -26.46 5.06 -10.88
C GLU A 144 -26.77 6.53 -10.57
N SER A 145 -25.85 7.19 -9.88
CA SER A 145 -25.99 8.60 -9.48
C SER A 145 -25.02 9.47 -10.28
N GLU A 146 -25.42 10.72 -10.50
CA GLU A 146 -24.47 11.76 -10.89
C GLU A 146 -23.46 12.00 -9.75
N ASP A 147 -22.25 12.42 -10.12
CA ASP A 147 -21.18 12.69 -9.17
C ASP A 147 -21.56 13.88 -8.28
N TYR A 148 -21.66 13.63 -6.97
CA TYR A 148 -22.08 14.63 -5.99
C TYR A 148 -21.08 15.79 -5.90
N VAL A 149 -19.82 15.60 -6.32
CA VAL A 149 -18.81 16.66 -6.36
C VAL A 149 -19.22 17.79 -7.31
N ASN A 150 -20.00 17.49 -8.36
CA ASN A 150 -20.47 18.50 -9.32
C ASN A 150 -21.45 19.52 -8.70
N ARG A 151 -21.92 19.30 -7.46
CA ARG A 151 -22.71 20.29 -6.71
C ARG A 151 -21.86 21.44 -6.22
N ILE A 152 -20.55 21.23 -6.08
CA ILE A 152 -19.61 22.22 -5.62
C ILE A 152 -19.04 22.96 -6.84
N PRO A 153 -19.05 24.32 -6.85
CA PRO A 153 -18.56 25.08 -7.98
C PRO A 153 -17.03 24.93 -8.14
N ASP A 154 -16.56 24.95 -9.40
CA ASP A 154 -15.12 24.89 -9.71
C ASP A 154 -14.34 26.10 -9.17
N ASN A 155 -15.03 27.24 -9.00
CA ASN A 155 -14.45 28.47 -8.47
C ASN A 155 -14.80 28.62 -6.99
N PHE A 156 -13.84 28.26 -6.13
CA PHE A 156 -13.93 28.51 -4.69
C PHE A 156 -13.49 29.94 -4.38
N ASP A 157 -14.44 30.81 -4.07
CA ASP A 157 -14.10 32.06 -3.38
C ASP A 157 -13.89 31.76 -1.89
N THR A 158 -12.76 32.20 -1.34
CA THR A 158 -12.36 31.87 0.05
C THR A 158 -13.27 32.55 1.08
N ASP A 159 -14.01 33.58 0.65
CA ASP A 159 -14.96 34.29 1.49
C ASP A 159 -16.33 33.57 1.59
N GLU A 160 -16.62 32.63 0.66
CA GLU A 160 -17.91 31.90 0.58
C GLU A 160 -17.81 30.44 1.01
N TYR A 161 -16.64 29.80 0.87
CA TYR A 161 -16.46 28.37 1.14
C TYR A 161 -15.25 28.11 2.06
N ASP A 162 -15.46 27.32 3.12
CA ASP A 162 -14.38 26.75 3.94
C ASP A 162 -14.18 25.28 3.56
N LEU A 163 -12.94 24.92 3.20
CA LEU A 163 -12.59 23.58 2.75
C LEU A 163 -11.44 23.01 3.59
N TRP A 164 -11.69 21.86 4.20
CA TRP A 164 -10.68 21.08 4.90
C TRP A 164 -10.67 19.64 4.40
N GLY A 165 -9.47 19.09 4.20
CA GLY A 165 -9.28 17.72 3.76
C GLY A 165 -8.04 17.11 4.42
N THR A 166 -8.10 15.82 4.72
CA THR A 166 -6.96 15.09 5.27
C THR A 166 -6.96 13.64 4.77
N GLU A 167 -5.83 12.98 4.97
CA GLU A 167 -5.65 11.55 4.67
C GLU A 167 -5.31 10.81 5.97
N LEU A 168 -5.98 9.69 6.20
CA LEU A 168 -5.65 8.79 7.31
C LEU A 168 -4.49 7.89 6.89
N ILE A 169 -3.35 8.03 7.57
CA ILE A 169 -2.17 7.19 7.35
C ILE A 169 -2.01 6.17 8.48
N LEU A 170 -1.44 5.00 8.15
CA LEU A 170 -1.10 4.01 9.14
C LEU A 170 0.08 4.51 9.99
N GLU A 171 -0.08 4.47 11.31
CA GLU A 171 1.02 4.78 12.25
C GLU A 171 2.14 3.72 12.20
N ASN A 172 1.76 2.45 11.99
CA ASN A 172 2.66 1.31 11.94
C ASN A 172 2.76 0.74 10.52
N LYS A 173 3.74 -0.18 10.31
CA LYS A 173 3.88 -0.89 9.04
C LYS A 173 2.57 -1.60 8.67
N GLU A 174 2.29 -1.66 7.37
CA GLU A 174 1.11 -2.34 6.79
C GLU A 174 0.95 -3.81 7.19
N VAL A 175 2.00 -4.48 7.65
CA VAL A 175 1.93 -5.88 8.11
C VAL A 175 1.12 -6.04 9.40
N TYR A 176 1.05 -4.99 10.22
CA TYR A 176 0.25 -4.99 11.43
C TYR A 176 -1.23 -4.74 11.08
N PRO A 177 -2.18 -5.54 11.60
CA PRO A 177 -3.59 -5.33 11.36
C PRO A 177 -4.13 -4.11 12.12
N ILE A 178 -5.13 -3.47 11.53
CA ILE A 178 -6.02 -2.56 12.25
C ILE A 178 -7.09 -3.37 12.98
N ARG A 179 -7.77 -2.75 13.95
CA ARG A 179 -8.92 -3.38 14.60
C ARG A 179 -10.02 -3.65 13.58
N THR A 180 -10.61 -4.84 13.63
CA THR A 180 -11.67 -5.29 12.71
C THR A 180 -12.94 -5.63 13.46
N TYR A 181 -14.08 -5.78 12.76
CA TYR A 181 -15.39 -6.07 13.37
C TYR A 181 -15.37 -7.25 14.37
N VAL A 182 -14.53 -8.27 14.14
CA VAL A 182 -14.35 -9.43 15.03
C VAL A 182 -13.93 -9.03 16.44
N GLU A 183 -13.22 -7.91 16.59
CA GLU A 183 -12.78 -7.38 17.88
C GLU A 183 -13.86 -6.52 18.57
N PHE A 184 -14.92 -6.15 17.85
CA PHE A 184 -16.09 -5.44 18.38
C PHE A 184 -17.24 -6.39 18.76
N GLU A 185 -17.18 -7.66 18.31
CA GLU A 185 -18.09 -8.72 18.72
C GLU A 185 -17.78 -9.17 20.16
N HIS A 186 -18.64 -8.83 21.12
CA HIS A 186 -18.52 -9.36 22.47
C HIS A 186 -19.12 -10.77 22.54
N GLN A 187 -18.28 -11.79 22.74
CA GLN A 187 -18.70 -13.21 22.82
C GLN A 187 -19.76 -13.52 23.91
N ALA A 188 -20.01 -12.59 24.84
CA ALA A 188 -20.94 -12.76 25.96
C ALA A 188 -22.26 -11.98 25.81
N SER A 189 -22.38 -11.12 24.80
CA SER A 189 -23.57 -10.30 24.55
C SER A 189 -23.99 -10.50 23.10
N GLU A 190 -25.26 -10.83 22.85
CA GLU A 190 -25.82 -10.90 21.49
C GLU A 190 -25.82 -9.51 20.79
N ASP A 191 -25.55 -8.44 21.55
CA ASP A 191 -25.49 -7.08 21.06
C ASP A 191 -24.15 -6.78 20.35
N PHE A 192 -24.16 -6.87 19.02
CA PHE A 192 -23.10 -6.28 18.19
C PHE A 192 -23.18 -4.74 18.26
N LYS A 193 -22.13 -4.10 18.79
CA LYS A 193 -22.01 -2.65 18.76
C LYS A 193 -21.36 -2.23 17.45
N ASP A 194 -22.12 -1.56 16.60
CA ASP A 194 -21.61 -1.04 15.32
C ASP A 194 -20.50 0.00 15.56
N PRO A 195 -19.26 -0.26 15.10
CA PRO A 195 -18.16 0.69 15.22
C PRO A 195 -18.36 1.98 14.41
N MET A 196 -19.26 1.99 13.42
CA MET A 196 -19.57 3.17 12.60
C MET A 196 -20.65 4.06 13.23
N ALA A 197 -21.38 3.59 14.23
CA ALA A 197 -22.54 4.30 14.80
C ALA A 197 -22.19 5.74 15.24
N SER A 198 -21.10 5.92 15.97
CA SER A 198 -20.66 7.24 16.44
C SER A 198 -20.32 8.20 15.29
N MET A 199 -19.75 7.67 14.21
CA MET A 199 -19.40 8.45 13.03
C MET A 199 -20.65 8.84 12.23
N LEU A 200 -21.56 7.89 12.02
CA LEU A 200 -22.83 8.14 11.34
C LEU A 200 -23.71 9.13 12.13
N GLU A 201 -23.71 9.06 13.46
CA GLU A 201 -24.41 10.04 14.30
C GLU A 201 -23.85 11.45 14.11
N LEU A 202 -22.52 11.60 14.06
CA LEU A 202 -21.89 12.90 13.79
C LEU A 202 -22.25 13.41 12.39
N LEU A 203 -22.16 12.54 11.37
CA LEU A 203 -22.50 12.88 10.00
C LEU A 203 -23.98 13.29 9.85
N SER A 204 -24.88 12.72 10.63
CA SER A 204 -26.31 13.05 10.60
C SER A 204 -26.66 14.41 11.23
N ARG A 205 -25.74 15.00 11.99
CA ARG A 205 -25.94 16.25 12.76
C ARG A 205 -25.25 17.47 12.17
N ILE A 206 -24.59 17.33 11.02
CA ILE A 206 -23.94 18.45 10.34
C ILE A 206 -24.98 19.50 9.88
N HIS A 207 -24.52 20.73 9.66
CA HIS A 207 -25.41 21.81 9.22
C HIS A 207 -25.98 21.50 7.82
N PRO A 208 -27.22 21.93 7.48
CA PRO A 208 -27.79 21.72 6.13
C PRO A 208 -26.95 22.25 4.97
N ASP A 209 -26.09 23.23 5.23
CA ASP A 209 -25.18 23.84 4.25
C ASP A 209 -23.75 23.23 4.29
N GLU A 210 -23.53 22.21 5.11
CA GLU A 210 -22.27 21.47 5.22
C GLU A 210 -22.36 20.14 4.50
N ASP A 211 -21.28 19.79 3.81
CA ASP A 211 -21.09 18.50 3.17
C ASP A 211 -19.83 17.83 3.76
N VAL A 212 -19.93 16.55 4.14
CA VAL A 212 -18.80 15.78 4.67
C VAL A 212 -18.66 14.48 3.90
N TRP A 213 -17.47 14.25 3.34
CA TRP A 213 -17.19 13.09 2.49
C TRP A 213 -16.08 12.26 3.12
N MET A 214 -16.32 10.96 3.26
CA MET A 214 -15.33 9.98 3.64
C MET A 214 -15.15 8.97 2.52
N GLN A 215 -13.90 8.78 2.09
CA GLN A 215 -13.56 7.90 0.99
C GLN A 215 -12.57 6.83 1.43
N ILE A 216 -12.87 5.58 1.10
CA ILE A 216 -11.98 4.43 1.27
C ILE A 216 -11.64 3.89 -0.12
N LEU A 217 -10.39 4.09 -0.53
CA LEU A 217 -9.88 3.58 -1.79
C LEU A 217 -9.32 2.17 -1.63
N ILE A 218 -9.80 1.25 -2.45
CA ILE A 218 -9.44 -0.17 -2.42
C ILE A 218 -8.89 -0.54 -3.79
N THR A 219 -7.72 -1.18 -3.85
CA THR A 219 -7.08 -1.53 -5.13
C THR A 219 -6.66 -2.99 -5.10
N PRO A 220 -7.38 -3.86 -5.84
CA PRO A 220 -7.11 -5.29 -5.87
C PRO A 220 -5.61 -5.58 -6.05
N THR A 221 -5.07 -6.51 -5.27
CA THR A 221 -3.62 -6.76 -5.28
C THR A 221 -3.31 -8.24 -5.37
N ASP A 222 -2.07 -8.56 -5.74
CA ASP A 222 -1.58 -9.93 -5.76
C ASP A 222 -1.08 -10.37 -4.38
N ASP A 223 -0.79 -11.66 -4.20
CA ASP A 223 -0.35 -12.18 -2.90
C ASP A 223 1.07 -11.74 -2.48
N LYS A 224 1.77 -10.88 -3.23
CA LYS A 224 3.16 -10.50 -2.91
C LYS A 224 3.30 -9.75 -1.60
N TRP A 225 2.26 -9.02 -1.17
CA TRP A 225 2.27 -8.31 0.11
C TRP A 225 2.39 -9.27 1.30
N LYS A 226 1.92 -10.53 1.16
CA LYS A 226 1.99 -11.54 2.23
C LYS A 226 3.43 -11.89 2.61
N GLU A 227 4.37 -11.80 1.66
CA GLU A 227 5.80 -12.02 1.91
C GLU A 227 6.35 -11.07 2.97
N ALA A 228 5.95 -9.80 2.96
CA ALA A 228 6.36 -8.84 3.98
C ALA A 228 5.86 -9.26 5.38
N GLY A 229 4.64 -9.81 5.45
CA GLY A 229 4.07 -10.37 6.67
C GLY A 229 4.86 -11.58 7.18
N TYR A 230 5.16 -12.55 6.31
CA TYR A 230 5.98 -13.72 6.68
C TYR A 230 7.37 -13.32 7.19
N GLN A 231 8.01 -12.34 6.54
CA GLN A 231 9.32 -11.82 6.98
C GLN A 231 9.23 -11.12 8.34
N GLU A 232 8.15 -10.40 8.63
CA GLU A 232 7.96 -9.77 9.94
C GLU A 232 7.66 -10.80 11.03
N VAL A 233 6.83 -11.82 10.77
CA VAL A 233 6.60 -12.93 11.71
C VAL A 233 7.91 -13.64 12.03
N LYS A 234 8.70 -13.98 11.00
CA LYS A 234 10.02 -14.58 11.17
C LYS A 234 10.94 -13.68 12.02
N ARG A 235 10.94 -12.37 11.78
CA ARG A 235 11.70 -11.39 12.58
C ARG A 235 11.28 -11.40 14.06
N LEU A 236 9.98 -11.45 14.34
CA LEU A 236 9.44 -11.46 15.70
C LEU A 236 9.77 -12.77 16.43
N VAL A 237 9.75 -13.90 15.74
CA VAL A 237 10.08 -15.23 16.32
C VAL A 237 11.58 -15.42 16.53
N GLU A 238 12.41 -15.05 15.54
CA GLU A 238 13.86 -15.28 15.58
C GLU A 238 14.63 -14.18 16.35
N GLY A 239 14.02 -13.00 16.52
CA GLY A 239 14.62 -11.83 17.16
C GLY A 239 15.75 -11.19 16.35
N LYS A 240 15.90 -11.54 15.07
CA LYS A 240 16.93 -11.00 14.17
C LYS A 240 16.26 -10.22 13.03
N PRO A 241 16.70 -8.97 12.73
CA PRO A 241 16.20 -8.26 11.56
C PRO A 241 16.52 -9.08 10.29
N PRO A 242 15.58 -9.21 9.34
CA PRO A 242 15.87 -9.87 8.07
C PRO A 242 16.94 -9.06 7.35
N THR A 243 18.12 -9.65 7.19
CA THR A 243 19.19 -9.09 6.38
C THR A 243 18.73 -9.12 4.93
N LYS A 244 18.22 -8.00 4.41
CA LYS A 244 18.19 -7.79 2.96
C LYS A 244 19.65 -7.86 2.50
N PRO A 245 20.03 -8.71 1.52
CA PRO A 245 21.34 -8.61 0.92
C PRO A 245 21.41 -7.22 0.26
N GLY A 246 22.16 -6.30 0.87
CA GLY A 246 22.37 -4.98 0.33
C GLY A 246 23.08 -5.11 -1.01
N LEU A 247 22.66 -4.33 -2.01
CA LEU A 247 23.32 -4.26 -3.32
C LEU A 247 24.83 -3.97 -3.24
N TRP A 248 25.31 -3.47 -2.10
CA TRP A 248 26.73 -3.21 -1.80
C TRP A 248 27.51 -4.43 -1.27
N SER A 249 26.85 -5.48 -0.77
CA SER A 249 27.54 -6.69 -0.29
C SER A 249 27.95 -7.64 -1.43
N GLY A 250 27.43 -7.42 -2.65
CA GLY A 250 27.76 -8.22 -3.83
C GLY A 250 29.03 -7.80 -4.56
N ILE A 251 29.56 -6.60 -4.29
CA ILE A 251 30.76 -6.08 -4.98
C ILE A 251 32.04 -6.42 -4.18
N SER A 252 31.96 -6.50 -2.85
CA SER A 252 33.12 -6.85 -2.00
C SER A 252 33.42 -8.35 -1.92
N SER A 253 32.42 -9.22 -2.14
CA SER A 253 32.61 -10.68 -2.05
C SER A 253 33.42 -11.26 -3.21
N GLY A 254 33.43 -10.62 -4.38
CA GLY A 254 34.22 -11.04 -5.54
C GLY A 254 35.74 -10.88 -5.37
N LEU A 255 36.16 -9.86 -4.60
CA LEU A 255 37.57 -9.58 -4.31
C LEU A 255 38.09 -10.37 -3.10
N ILE A 256 37.24 -10.61 -2.09
CA ILE A 256 37.64 -11.35 -0.89
C ILE A 256 37.77 -12.85 -1.17
N ASN A 257 36.92 -13.43 -2.02
CA ASN A 257 37.01 -14.84 -2.37
C ASN A 257 38.22 -15.17 -3.26
N THR A 258 38.67 -14.24 -4.11
CA THR A 258 39.89 -14.43 -4.90
C THR A 258 41.16 -14.36 -4.05
N ILE A 259 41.18 -13.49 -3.03
CA ILE A 259 42.29 -13.42 -2.06
C ILE A 259 42.31 -14.67 -1.15
N ARG A 260 41.15 -15.17 -0.70
CA ARG A 260 41.07 -16.43 0.06
C ARG A 260 41.43 -17.66 -0.74
N LEU A 261 40.99 -17.78 -2.00
CA LEU A 261 41.37 -18.90 -2.86
C LEU A 261 42.89 -18.95 -3.13
N MET A 262 43.56 -17.79 -3.17
CA MET A 262 45.03 -17.75 -3.20
C MET A 262 45.66 -18.12 -1.85
N ALA A 263 45.09 -17.69 -0.73
CA ALA A 263 45.61 -18.01 0.61
C ALA A 263 45.43 -19.50 0.97
N ASP A 264 44.29 -20.10 0.66
CA ASP A 264 44.00 -21.51 0.93
C ASP A 264 44.81 -22.44 0.00
N SER A 265 45.17 -21.97 -1.20
CA SER A 265 46.10 -22.71 -2.09
C SER A 265 47.56 -22.73 -1.59
N LEU A 266 47.90 -21.88 -0.61
CA LEU A 266 49.24 -21.81 -0.01
C LEU A 266 49.33 -22.48 1.37
N VAL A 267 48.19 -22.79 2.01
CA VAL A 267 48.14 -23.35 3.38
C VAL A 267 47.73 -24.84 3.42
N THR A 268 47.36 -25.44 2.28
CA THR A 268 46.96 -26.86 2.23
C THR A 268 48.17 -27.81 2.14
N TYR A 269 49.06 -27.77 3.13
CA TYR A 269 50.06 -28.80 3.41
C TYR A 269 50.45 -28.76 4.89
N THR A 270 49.50 -29.02 5.80
CA THR A 270 49.78 -29.62 7.11
C THR A 270 48.48 -29.97 7.83
N GLU A 271 48.31 -31.28 8.02
CA GLU A 271 47.70 -32.00 9.16
C GLU A 271 46.19 -31.92 9.50
N GLU A 272 45.71 -33.13 9.76
CA GLU A 272 44.43 -33.55 10.32
C GLU A 272 44.23 -33.00 11.74
N GLU A 273 42.99 -32.69 12.12
CA GLU A 273 42.43 -33.19 13.38
C GLU A 273 40.91 -33.04 13.42
N GLN A 274 40.25 -34.11 13.87
CA GLN A 274 38.83 -34.19 14.17
C GLN A 274 38.52 -33.38 15.44
N SER A 275 37.40 -32.65 15.45
CA SER A 275 36.71 -32.36 16.71
C SER A 275 35.21 -32.23 16.49
N ALA A 276 34.48 -33.00 17.29
CA ALA A 276 33.04 -33.09 17.34
C ALA A 276 32.42 -31.79 17.84
N ALA A 277 31.47 -31.23 17.08
CA ALA A 277 30.58 -30.18 17.56
C ALA A 277 29.23 -30.79 17.95
N THR A 278 29.02 -30.86 19.26
CA THR A 278 27.77 -31.05 19.98
C THR A 278 26.60 -30.38 19.26
N SER A 279 25.60 -31.17 18.87
CA SER A 279 24.30 -30.66 18.43
C SER A 279 23.59 -30.05 19.64
N GLU A 280 23.73 -28.72 19.79
CA GLU A 280 22.83 -27.96 20.63
C GLU A 280 21.40 -28.20 20.15
N VAL A 281 20.60 -28.81 21.02
CA VAL A 281 19.17 -28.97 20.84
C VAL A 281 18.57 -27.57 20.69
N VAL A 282 18.23 -27.21 19.45
CA VAL A 282 17.46 -26.00 19.14
C VAL A 282 16.08 -26.19 19.72
N VAL A 283 15.91 -25.84 21.00
CA VAL A 283 14.59 -25.73 21.62
C VAL A 283 13.79 -24.75 20.74
N PRO A 284 12.62 -25.13 20.20
CA PRO A 284 11.82 -24.24 19.38
C PRO A 284 11.52 -22.97 20.19
N ARG A 285 12.14 -21.85 19.80
CA ARG A 285 12.09 -20.57 20.52
C ARG A 285 10.68 -19.98 20.60
N VAL A 286 9.72 -20.59 19.91
CA VAL A 286 8.26 -20.36 19.97
C VAL A 286 7.73 -20.45 21.42
N LEU A 287 8.34 -21.30 22.26
CA LEU A 287 7.97 -21.44 23.68
C LEU A 287 8.47 -20.29 24.59
N LYS A 288 9.32 -19.37 24.10
CA LYS A 288 9.86 -18.23 24.87
C LYS A 288 9.20 -16.88 24.55
N LEU A 289 8.18 -16.86 23.70
CA LEU A 289 7.46 -15.63 23.35
C LEU A 289 6.56 -15.17 24.51
N THR A 290 6.52 -13.85 24.76
CA THR A 290 5.58 -13.27 25.73
C THR A 290 4.15 -13.39 25.20
N PRO A 291 3.11 -13.41 26.07
CA PRO A 291 1.72 -13.50 25.63
C PRO A 291 1.36 -12.44 24.57
N GLY A 292 1.72 -11.17 24.80
CA GLY A 292 1.45 -10.10 23.83
C GLY A 292 2.21 -10.25 22.50
N GLN A 293 3.39 -10.87 22.48
CA GLN A 293 4.07 -11.17 21.21
C GLN A 293 3.36 -12.26 20.43
N ARG A 294 2.77 -13.25 21.11
CA ARG A 294 1.98 -14.30 20.47
C ARG A 294 0.73 -13.72 19.83
N ASP A 295 0.01 -12.87 20.55
CA ASP A 295 -1.22 -12.23 20.04
C ASP A 295 -0.92 -11.39 18.79
N VAL A 296 0.20 -10.66 18.78
CA VAL A 296 0.64 -9.88 17.61
C VAL A 296 0.98 -10.79 16.43
N ILE A 297 1.70 -11.90 16.67
CA ILE A 297 2.03 -12.86 15.61
C ILE A 297 0.76 -13.49 15.05
N GLU A 298 -0.15 -13.94 15.90
CA GLU A 298 -1.43 -14.53 15.49
C GLU A 298 -2.28 -13.53 14.70
N ALA A 299 -2.30 -12.26 15.11
CA ALA A 299 -3.02 -11.22 14.38
C ALA A 299 -2.43 -10.97 12.98
N ILE A 300 -1.10 -11.00 12.85
CA ILE A 300 -0.42 -10.91 11.54
C ILE A 300 -0.73 -12.14 10.70
N GLU A 301 -0.67 -13.35 11.28
CA GLU A 301 -0.99 -14.61 10.59
C GLU A 301 -2.46 -14.66 10.12
N ARG A 302 -3.38 -14.15 10.93
CA ARG A 302 -4.79 -13.97 10.55
C ARG A 302 -4.96 -12.97 9.42
N LYS A 303 -4.15 -11.91 9.36
CA LYS A 303 -4.20 -10.93 8.27
C LYS A 303 -3.71 -11.55 6.97
N ILE A 304 -2.53 -12.19 6.96
CA ILE A 304 -1.93 -12.77 5.76
C ILE A 304 -2.70 -13.96 5.19
N SER A 305 -3.55 -14.62 5.98
CA SER A 305 -4.41 -15.70 5.50
C SER A 305 -5.58 -15.21 4.64
N LYS A 306 -5.96 -13.93 4.78
CA LYS A 306 -7.02 -13.32 3.98
C LYS A 306 -6.54 -13.01 2.55
N ILE A 307 -7.50 -12.83 1.65
CA ILE A 307 -7.25 -12.37 0.28
C ILE A 307 -6.93 -10.88 0.33
N GLY A 308 -5.89 -10.46 -0.39
CA GLY A 308 -5.51 -9.05 -0.50
C GLY A 308 -6.37 -8.33 -1.53
N PHE A 309 -6.78 -7.11 -1.19
CA PHE A 309 -7.45 -6.17 -2.07
C PHE A 309 -7.01 -4.75 -1.75
#